data_AF-A0A952JXF7-F1
#
_entry.id   AF-A0A952JXF7-F1
#
_cell.length_a   1.000
_cell.length_b   1.000
_cell.length_c   1.000
_cell.angle_alpha   90.00
_cell.angle_beta   90.00
_cell.angle_gamma   90.00
#
_symmetry.space_group_name_H-M   'P 1'
#
loop_
_entity.id
_entity.type
_entity.pdbx_description
1 polymer ?
#
loop_
_entity_poly.entity_id
_entity_poly.type
_entity_poly.pdbx_seq_one_letter_code
_entity_poly.pdbx_strand_id
1 'polypeptide(L)' 'MKNINLKKFIAATLVLLPLLIIFDIVYDKLFKELDFNETFAMKNLFFKIAAALVGAYFYASSKKNKEE' A
#
# COMPACT_ATOMS: atom_id res chain seq x y z
N MET A 1 12.73 3.08 20.99
CA MET A 1 12.04 2.38 19.88
C MET A 1 10.55 2.75 19.95
N LYS A 2 9.94 3.28 18.89
CA LYS A 2 8.48 3.50 18.87
C LYS A 2 7.80 2.13 18.98
N ASN A 3 6.84 1.99 19.89
CA ASN A 3 6.06 0.75 20.01
C ASN A 3 5.14 0.62 18.79
N ILE A 4 5.60 -0.09 17.77
CA ILE A 4 4.81 -0.37 16.56
C ILE A 4 3.72 -1.38 16.93
N ASN A 5 2.47 -1.04 16.64
CA ASN A 5 1.39 -2.00 16.80
C ASN A 5 1.36 -2.95 15.59
N LEU A 6 1.95 -4.14 15.75
CA LEU A 6 2.09 -5.13 14.69
C LEU A 6 0.74 -5.55 14.08
N LYS A 7 -0.34 -5.61 14.87
CA LYS A 7 -1.69 -5.89 14.36
C LYS A 7 -2.18 -4.79 13.42
N LYS A 8 -1.99 -3.52 13.79
CA LYS A 8 -2.32 -2.38 12.91
C LYS A 8 -1.45 -2.33 11.66
N PHE A 9 -0.17 -2.69 11.78
CA PHE A 9 0.76 -2.77 10.66
C PHE A 9 0.28 -3.79 9.62
N ILE A 10 0.04 -5.04 10.04
CA ILE A 10 -0.42 -6.10 9.14
C ILE A 10 -1.77 -5.73 8.51
N ALA A 11 -2.72 -5.23 9.30
CA ALA A 11 -4.02 -4.80 8.79
C ALA A 11 -3.89 -3.67 7.75
N ALA A 12 -3.04 -2.68 8.01
CA ALA A 12 -2.79 -1.59 7.06
C ALA A 12 -2.11 -2.08 5.78
N THR A 13 -1.11 -2.96 5.86
CA THR A 13 -0.47 -3.56 4.68
C THR A 13 -1.46 -4.33 3.83
N LEU A 14 -2.34 -5.14 4.46
CA LEU A 14 -3.36 -5.93 3.76
C LEU A 14 -4.40 -5.07 3.05
N VAL A 15 -4.63 -3.82 3.49
CA VAL A 15 -5.57 -2.89 2.86
C VAL A 15 -4.85 -2.00 1.82
N LEU A 16 -3.65 -1.52 2.12
CA LEU A 16 -2.88 -0.64 1.24
C LEU A 16 -2.43 -1.36 -0.03
N LEU A 17 -2.04 -2.63 0.07
CA LEU A 17 -1.54 -3.37 -1.09
C LEU A 17 -2.61 -3.56 -2.19
N PRO A 18 -3.85 -4.03 -1.89
CA PRO A 18 -4.93 -4.04 -2.87
C PRO A 18 -5.28 -2.66 -3.40
N LEU A 19 -5.32 -1.63 -2.55
CA LEU A 19 -5.60 -0.27 -2.98
C LEU A 19 -4.59 0.22 -4.01
N LEU A 20 -3.30 0.01 -3.78
CA LEU A 20 -2.24 0.40 -4.72
C LEU A 20 -2.36 -0.34 -6.06
N ILE A 21 -2.76 -1.61 -6.05
CA ILE A 21 -2.99 -2.37 -7.29
C ILE A 21 -4.21 -1.80 -8.04
N ILE A 22 -5.30 -1.50 -7.33
CA ILE A 22 -6.50 -0.91 -7.95
C ILE A 22 -6.19 0.47 -8.54
N PHE A 23 -5.49 1.33 -7.80
CA PHE A 23 -5.11 2.65 -8.30
C PHE A 23 -4.25 2.58 -9.56
N ASP A 24 -3.33 1.62 -9.63
CA ASP A 24 -2.50 1.39 -10.81
C ASP A 24 -3.34 0.96 -12.02
N ILE A 25 -4.25 -0.01 -11.84
CA ILE A 25 -5.18 -0.46 -12.89
C ILE A 25 -6.08 0.69 -13.37
N VAL A 26 -6.59 1.50 -12.45
CA VAL A 26 -7.43 2.65 -12.78
C VAL A 26 -6.61 3.71 -13.52
N TYR A 27 -5.38 3.98 -13.06
CA TYR A 27 -4.49 4.93 -13.71
C TYR A 27 -4.13 4.48 -15.13
N ASP A 28 -3.73 3.23 -15.30
CA ASP A 28 -3.42 2.66 -16.61
C ASP A 28 -4.65 2.72 -17.52
N LYS A 29 -5.84 2.38 -17.03
CA LYS A 29 -7.08 2.48 -17.82
C LYS A 29 -7.42 3.91 -18.26
N LEU A 30 -7.09 4.92 -17.45
CA LEU A 30 -7.44 6.32 -17.73
C LEU A 30 -6.40 7.03 -18.59
N PHE A 31 -5.12 6.66 -18.48
CA PHE A 31 -4.01 7.43 -19.04
C PHE A 31 -3.14 6.65 -20.02
N LYS A 32 -3.34 5.33 -20.14
CA LYS A 32 -2.55 4.42 -21.00
C LYS A 32 -3.44 3.32 -21.59
N GLU A 33 -2.85 2.42 -22.36
CA GLU A 33 -3.47 1.11 -22.64
C GLU A 33 -3.29 0.20 -21.42
N LEU A 34 -4.32 -0.56 -21.08
CA LEU A 34 -4.29 -1.53 -19.99
C LEU A 34 -3.32 -2.67 -20.32
N ASP A 35 -2.11 -2.63 -19.75
CA ASP A 35 -1.14 -3.73 -19.84
C ASP A 35 -0.97 -4.42 -18.49
N PHE A 36 -1.72 -5.51 -18.30
CA PHE A 36 -1.61 -6.34 -17.10
C PHE A 36 -0.22 -6.95 -16.91
N ASN A 37 0.59 -7.10 -17.96
CA ASN A 37 1.96 -7.59 -17.82
C ASN A 37 2.85 -6.56 -17.13
N GLU A 38 2.64 -5.27 -17.42
CA GLU A 38 3.34 -4.18 -16.75
C GLU A 38 2.80 -3.95 -15.33
N THR A 39 1.47 -3.95 -15.13
CA THR A 39 0.83 -3.79 -13.82
C THR A 39 1.30 -4.85 -12.81
N PHE A 40 1.41 -6.11 -13.24
CA PHE A 40 1.87 -7.24 -12.44
C PHE A 40 3.37 -7.56 -12.60
N ALA A 41 4.13 -6.75 -13.36
CA ALA A 41 5.57 -6.93 -13.49
C ALA A 41 6.24 -6.90 -12.11
N MET A 42 7.17 -7.82 -11.87
CA MET A 42 7.86 -7.94 -10.56
C MET A 42 8.46 -6.62 -10.07
N LYS A 43 8.96 -5.78 -10.97
CA LYS A 43 9.49 -4.44 -10.65
C LYS A 43 8.39 -3.54 -10.08
N ASN A 44 7.23 -3.46 -10.73
CA ASN A 44 6.12 -2.62 -10.29
C ASN A 44 5.46 -3.18 -9.03
N LEU A 45 5.34 -4.51 -8.93
CA LEU A 45 4.83 -5.18 -7.74
C LEU A 45 5.73 -4.93 -6.51
N PHE A 46 7.05 -4.95 -6.68
CA PHE A 46 8.01 -4.65 -5.63
C PHE A 46 7.82 -3.23 -5.07
N PHE A 47 7.68 -2.23 -5.94
CA PHE A 47 7.46 -0.85 -5.49
C PHE A 47 6.11 -0.69 -4.78
N LYS A 48 5.06 -1.37 -5.23
CA LYS A 48 3.75 -1.39 -4.54
C LYS A 48 3.84 -2.03 -3.15
N ILE A 49 4.54 -3.16 -3.03
CA ILE A 49 4.78 -3.82 -1.74
C ILE A 49 5.59 -2.91 -0.82
N ALA A 50 6.68 -2.31 -1.30
CA ALA A 50 7.50 -1.39 -0.52
C ALA A 50 6.68 -0.17 -0.05
N ALA A 51 5.89 0.44 -0.94
CA ALA A 51 5.02 1.55 -0.60
C ALA A 51 3.95 1.17 0.43
N ALA A 52 3.34 -0.02 0.31
CA ALA A 52 2.38 -0.52 1.28
C ALA A 52 3.02 -0.72 2.66
N LEU A 53 4.23 -1.30 2.72
CA LEU A 53 4.96 -1.51 3.98
C LEU A 53 5.37 -0.18 4.63
N VAL A 54 5.83 0.79 3.84
CA VAL A 54 6.17 2.13 4.35
C VAL A 54 4.93 2.84 4.86
N GLY A 55 3.83 2.84 4.10
CA GLY A 55 2.56 3.42 4.54
C GLY A 55 2.01 2.76 5.80
N ALA A 56 2.04 1.43 5.87
CA ALA A 56 1.64 0.66 7.04
C ALA A 56 2.52 0.94 8.25
N TYR A 57 3.84 1.15 8.05
CA TYR A 57 4.76 1.53 9.11
C TYR A 57 4.35 2.87 9.72
N PHE A 58 4.11 3.89 8.91
CA PHE A 58 3.68 5.20 9.40
C PHE A 58 2.31 5.14 10.07
N TYR A 59 1.35 4.40 9.51
CA TYR A 59 0.03 4.21 10.11
C TYR A 59 0.10 3.51 11.47
N ALA A 60 0.90 2.45 11.58
CA ALA A 60 1.05 1.67 12.82
C ALA A 60 1.93 2.35 13.88
N SER A 61 2.82 3.23 13.44
CA SER A 61 3.73 4.04 14.27
C SER A 61 3.11 5.38 14.67
N SER A 62 2.03 5.80 14.00
CA SER A 62 1.23 6.93 14.42
C SER A 62 0.55 6.59 15.74
N LYS A 63 0.89 7.36 16.78
CA LYS A 63 0.18 7.31 18.05
C LYS A 63 -1.23 7.79 17.71
N LYS A 64 -2.17 6.85 17.57
CA LYS A 64 -3.58 7.17 17.44
C LYS A 64 -3.95 7.90 18.73
N ASN A 65 -3.84 9.23 18.73
CA ASN A 65 -4.62 10.05 19.62
C ASN A 65 -6.04 9.66 19.27
N LYS A 66 -6.65 8.90 20.18
CA LYS A 66 -8.10 8.79 20.23
C LYS A 66 -8.57 10.22 20.54
N GLU A 67 -8.87 10.97 19.50
CA GLU A 67 -9.91 12.01 19.57
C GLU A 67 -11.17 11.22 19.19
N GLU A 68 -11.90 10.72 20.20
CA GLU A 68 -13.10 11.37 20.76
C GLU A 68 -14.22 11.43 19.72
#